data_AF-A0A7S4NSQ0-F1
#
_entry.id   AF-A0A7S4NSQ0-F1
#
_cell.length_a   1.000
_cell.length_b   1.000
_cell.length_c   1.000
_cell.angle_alpha   90.00
_cell.angle_beta   90.00
_cell.angle_gamma   90.00
#
_symmetry.space_group_name_H-M   'P 1'
#
loop_
_entity.id
_entity.type
_entity.pdbx_description
1 polymer ?
#
loop_
_entity_poly.entity_id
_entity_poly.type
_entity_poly.pdbx_seq_one_letter_code
_entity_poly.pdbx_strand_id
1 'polypeptide(L)'
;IDSRCSLVRDFMKKSLVSRSLDQALKEMPTSSARKPKGLHRGPGKRQLSEKERNSWLFMRKTELMNIAQWDDPENFKHLPKSKKIIGNEATEIVWPYAILLQNRLKVHPFTKSLYCYNFQYSFSTDGAERNRMAREFARECMVPITFHNQQCYVESEMILDYGEVPFLVVHCLDETSVVVPILGNHCTLEAGLAAVRKLRKPGLVNLTGSSAEHQTSSHNYSKNMLARDVEQITENLGNSVANPSAIWQLFHDRPLQSAYLKINYQWFGETREEREQHLVNYTWPWATDNDRAPAITDRKTRISMALNSTPREVPEKLQFSRGVRGVRRSTGQLDAVRRQLDTRSFSNGSRWGSPRRSGTV
;
A
#
# COMPACT_ATOMS: atom_id res chain seq x y z
N ILE A 1 9.81 -14.73 -24.17
CA ILE A 1 8.41 -14.27 -24.05
C ILE A 1 8.31 -13.04 -23.14
N ASP A 2 9.24 -12.81 -22.20
CA ASP A 2 9.16 -11.69 -21.25
C ASP A 2 9.63 -10.30 -21.75
N SER A 3 10.58 -10.18 -22.68
CA SER A 3 10.88 -8.89 -23.35
C SER A 3 9.76 -8.39 -24.25
N ARG A 4 8.83 -9.29 -24.62
CA ARG A 4 7.61 -8.92 -25.32
C ARG A 4 6.62 -8.24 -24.38
N CYS A 5 6.64 -8.40 -23.06
CA CYS A 5 5.58 -7.84 -22.20
C CYS A 5 5.68 -6.31 -22.01
N SER A 6 6.88 -5.73 -21.90
CA SER A 6 7.04 -4.26 -21.85
C SER A 6 6.84 -3.63 -23.23
N LEU A 7 7.41 -4.23 -24.28
CA LEU A 7 7.20 -3.84 -25.67
C LEU A 7 5.74 -4.02 -26.12
N VAL A 8 5.05 -5.05 -25.65
CA VAL A 8 3.62 -5.28 -25.89
C VAL A 8 2.79 -4.33 -25.06
N ARG A 9 3.17 -3.97 -23.82
CA ARG A 9 2.48 -2.88 -23.10
C ARG A 9 2.64 -1.54 -23.80
N ASP A 10 3.85 -1.19 -24.24
CA ASP A 10 4.10 0.05 -24.97
C ASP A 10 3.44 0.03 -26.35
N PHE A 11 3.41 -1.11 -27.02
CA PHE A 11 2.68 -1.32 -28.28
C PHE A 11 1.17 -1.29 -28.07
N MET A 12 0.67 -1.89 -26.99
CA MET A 12 -0.76 -1.87 -26.62
C MET A 12 -1.19 -0.46 -26.25
N LYS A 13 -0.40 0.27 -25.45
CA LYS A 13 -0.60 1.71 -25.14
C LYS A 13 -0.58 2.53 -26.43
N LYS A 14 0.40 2.32 -27.33
CA LYS A 14 0.45 2.97 -28.65
C LYS A 14 -0.75 2.61 -29.53
N SER A 15 -1.23 1.36 -29.50
CA SER A 15 -2.36 0.90 -30.31
C SER A 15 -3.72 1.33 -29.74
N LEU A 16 -3.84 1.45 -28.42
CA LEU A 16 -4.99 2.06 -27.75
C LEU A 16 -5.05 3.53 -28.11
N VAL A 17 -3.93 4.25 -27.97
CA VAL A 17 -3.85 5.66 -28.37
C VAL A 17 -4.19 5.81 -29.86
N SER A 18 -3.72 4.94 -30.75
CA SER A 18 -4.06 5.03 -32.18
C SER A 18 -5.53 4.75 -32.46
N ARG A 19 -6.12 3.70 -31.86
CA ARG A 19 -7.56 3.38 -31.99
C ARG A 19 -8.45 4.49 -31.43
N SER A 20 -8.06 5.08 -30.30
CA SER A 20 -8.76 6.23 -29.71
C SER A 20 -8.60 7.49 -30.57
N LEU A 21 -7.49 7.64 -31.30
CA LEU A 21 -7.27 8.74 -32.24
C LEU A 21 -8.15 8.61 -33.50
N ASP A 22 -8.36 7.38 -33.97
CA ASP A 22 -9.27 7.08 -35.09
C ASP A 22 -10.74 7.35 -34.71
N GLN A 23 -11.11 7.10 -33.45
CA GLN A 23 -12.42 7.48 -32.93
C GLN A 23 -12.54 9.00 -32.76
N ALA A 24 -11.49 9.66 -32.27
CA ALA A 24 -11.42 11.11 -32.18
C ALA A 24 -11.56 11.79 -33.56
N LEU A 25 -11.00 11.22 -34.62
CA LEU A 25 -11.19 11.72 -36.00
C LEU A 25 -12.67 11.75 -36.43
N LYS A 26 -13.53 10.87 -35.87
CA LYS A 26 -14.99 10.87 -36.14
C LYS A 26 -15.73 11.92 -35.31
N GLU A 27 -15.20 12.31 -34.16
CA GLU A 27 -15.77 13.29 -33.21
C GLU A 27 -15.26 14.72 -33.44
N MET A 28 -14.41 14.92 -34.45
CA MET A 28 -13.77 16.20 -34.71
C MET A 28 -14.82 17.30 -35.00
N PRO A 29 -14.80 18.43 -34.26
CA PRO A 29 -15.80 19.49 -34.40
C PRO A 29 -15.69 20.22 -35.75
N THR A 30 -16.80 20.72 -36.28
CA THR A 30 -16.77 21.54 -37.51
C THR A 30 -16.30 22.97 -37.20
N SER A 31 -15.44 23.55 -38.05
CA SER A 31 -14.85 24.89 -37.83
C SER A 31 -15.91 25.98 -37.64
N SER A 32 -15.77 26.82 -36.60
CA SER A 32 -16.63 27.98 -36.35
C SER A 32 -16.14 29.26 -37.03
N ALA A 33 -14.86 29.33 -37.43
CA ALA A 33 -14.20 30.58 -37.82
C ALA A 33 -14.25 30.90 -39.32
N ARG A 34 -14.43 29.90 -40.21
CA ARG A 34 -14.39 30.13 -41.67
C ARG A 34 -15.79 30.32 -42.28
N LYS A 35 -15.96 31.38 -43.07
CA LYS A 35 -17.12 31.54 -43.97
C LYS A 35 -17.06 30.45 -45.05
N PRO A 36 -18.17 29.75 -45.36
CA PRO A 36 -18.18 28.74 -46.42
C PRO A 36 -17.79 29.38 -47.75
N LYS A 37 -16.83 28.79 -48.46
CA LYS A 37 -16.50 29.18 -49.84
C LYS A 37 -17.20 28.21 -50.79
N GLY A 38 -18.19 28.70 -51.52
CA GLY A 38 -19.01 27.95 -52.49
C GLY A 38 -20.38 28.59 -52.71
N LEU A 39 -20.96 28.43 -53.91
CA LEU A 39 -22.24 29.02 -54.30
C LEU A 39 -23.45 28.44 -53.54
N HIS A 40 -23.30 27.26 -52.94
CA HIS A 40 -24.34 26.64 -52.11
C HIS A 40 -24.21 27.09 -50.64
N ARG A 41 -24.91 28.18 -50.30
CA ARG A 41 -25.11 28.66 -48.92
C ARG A 41 -26.16 27.83 -48.17
N GLY A 42 -26.01 26.52 -48.16
CA GLY A 42 -26.74 25.67 -47.22
C GLY A 42 -26.04 25.62 -45.86
N PRO A 43 -26.71 25.13 -44.79
CA PRO A 43 -26.08 24.81 -43.51
C PRO A 43 -25.22 23.54 -43.67
N GLY A 44 -24.23 23.59 -44.56
CA GLY A 44 -23.27 22.53 -44.81
C GLY A 44 -22.13 22.62 -43.80
N LYS A 45 -21.74 21.47 -43.25
CA LYS A 45 -20.65 21.31 -42.28
C LYS A 45 -19.39 22.03 -42.78
N ARG A 46 -18.94 23.04 -42.05
CA ARG A 46 -17.74 23.83 -42.38
C ARG A 46 -16.50 22.93 -42.24
N GLN A 47 -15.78 22.73 -43.34
CA GLN A 47 -14.54 21.95 -43.33
C GLN A 47 -13.46 22.71 -42.53
N LEU A 48 -12.80 22.00 -41.60
CA LEU A 48 -11.64 22.50 -40.85
C LEU A 48 -10.44 22.71 -41.79
N SER A 49 -9.62 23.72 -41.50
CA SER A 49 -8.32 23.84 -42.17
C SER A 49 -7.36 22.75 -41.70
N GLU A 50 -6.40 22.36 -42.53
CA GLU A 50 -5.38 21.38 -42.17
C GLU A 50 -4.61 21.79 -40.91
N LYS A 51 -4.36 23.10 -40.74
CA LYS A 51 -3.68 23.64 -39.54
C LYS A 51 -4.52 23.46 -38.27
N GLU A 52 -5.82 23.76 -38.31
CA GLU A 52 -6.73 23.56 -37.17
C GLU A 52 -6.91 22.07 -36.86
N ARG A 53 -7.03 21.23 -37.91
CA ARG A 53 -7.09 19.76 -37.78
C ARG A 53 -5.85 19.21 -37.09
N ASN A 54 -4.65 19.62 -37.52
CA ASN A 54 -3.40 19.17 -36.93
C ASN A 54 -3.24 19.67 -35.49
N SER A 55 -3.65 20.91 -35.20
CA SER A 55 -3.66 21.44 -33.83
C SER A 55 -4.60 20.64 -32.92
N TRP A 56 -5.79 20.29 -33.42
CA TRP A 56 -6.76 19.50 -32.67
C TRP A 56 -6.26 18.07 -32.42
N LEU A 57 -5.72 17.41 -33.46
CA LEU A 57 -5.12 16.08 -33.32
C LEU A 57 -3.93 16.08 -32.36
N PHE A 58 -3.11 17.15 -32.38
CA PHE A 58 -2.01 17.30 -31.43
C PHE A 58 -2.52 17.45 -29.99
N MET A 59 -3.51 18.32 -29.75
CA MET A 59 -4.12 18.47 -28.42
C MET A 59 -4.75 17.17 -27.95
N ARG A 60 -5.50 16.48 -28.81
CA ARG A 60 -6.15 15.21 -28.45
C ARG A 60 -5.14 14.08 -28.22
N LYS A 61 -4.08 14.00 -29.02
CA LYS A 61 -2.97 13.07 -28.79
C LYS A 61 -2.30 13.34 -27.45
N THR A 62 -2.06 14.61 -27.13
CA THR A 62 -1.45 15.03 -25.86
C THR A 62 -2.37 14.69 -24.69
N GLU A 63 -3.67 14.94 -24.81
CA GLU A 63 -4.67 14.55 -23.82
C GLU A 63 -4.73 13.04 -23.62
N LEU A 64 -4.74 12.25 -24.71
CA LEU A 64 -4.71 10.78 -24.62
C LEU A 64 -3.41 10.24 -24.05
N MET A 65 -2.26 10.85 -24.38
CA MET A 65 -0.97 10.51 -23.77
C MET A 65 -0.95 10.86 -22.29
N ASN A 66 -1.51 12.01 -21.93
CA ASN A 66 -1.70 12.37 -20.54
C ASN A 66 -2.58 11.34 -19.87
N ILE A 67 -3.78 11.02 -20.39
CA ILE A 67 -4.69 10.02 -19.80
C ILE A 67 -4.00 8.66 -19.67
N ALA A 68 -3.26 8.20 -20.68
CA ALA A 68 -2.48 6.96 -20.61
C ALA A 68 -1.32 7.01 -19.59
N GLN A 69 -0.84 8.22 -19.26
CA GLN A 69 0.11 8.49 -18.18
C GLN A 69 -0.58 8.69 -16.82
N TRP A 70 -1.86 9.08 -16.78
CA TRP A 70 -2.73 9.04 -15.59
C TRP A 70 -3.22 7.61 -15.30
N ASP A 71 -3.21 6.74 -16.31
CA ASP A 71 -3.43 5.29 -16.19
C ASP A 71 -2.23 4.57 -15.52
N ASP A 72 -1.06 5.22 -15.45
CA ASP A 72 -0.11 4.91 -14.38
C ASP A 72 -0.68 5.52 -13.09
N PRO A 73 -0.98 4.70 -12.07
CA PRO A 73 -1.95 5.04 -11.03
C PRO A 73 -1.64 6.37 -10.36
N GLU A 74 -2.56 7.34 -10.52
CA GLU A 74 -2.48 8.71 -10.00
C GLU A 74 -2.03 8.77 -8.54
N ASN A 75 -2.47 7.78 -7.76
CA ASN A 75 -2.15 7.57 -6.35
C ASN A 75 -0.64 7.48 -6.04
N PHE A 76 0.22 7.18 -7.03
CA PHE A 76 1.65 6.96 -6.81
C PHE A 76 2.56 7.99 -7.49
N LYS A 77 2.01 9.12 -7.97
CA LYS A 77 2.79 10.14 -8.70
C LYS A 77 3.92 10.78 -7.89
N HIS A 78 3.77 10.81 -6.57
CA HIS A 78 4.74 11.40 -5.64
C HIS A 78 5.90 10.45 -5.30
N LEU A 79 5.80 9.16 -5.66
CA LEU A 79 6.83 8.19 -5.36
C LEU A 79 7.97 8.25 -6.38
N PRO A 80 9.22 8.00 -5.95
CA PRO A 80 10.34 7.83 -6.88
C PRO A 80 10.04 6.65 -7.82
N LYS A 81 10.43 6.80 -9.10
CA LYS A 81 10.26 5.74 -10.10
C LYS A 81 11.27 4.63 -9.84
N SER A 82 10.81 3.37 -9.88
CA SER A 82 11.71 2.22 -9.83
C SER A 82 12.58 2.14 -11.08
N LYS A 83 13.71 1.42 -10.95
CA LYS A 83 14.65 1.20 -12.05
C LYS A 83 14.01 0.31 -13.13
N LYS A 84 13.99 0.79 -14.37
CA LYS A 84 13.45 0.07 -15.53
C LYS A 84 14.51 -0.85 -16.14
N ILE A 85 14.59 -2.07 -15.61
CA ILE A 85 15.43 -3.14 -16.15
C ILE A 85 14.60 -4.40 -16.37
N ILE A 86 15.07 -5.25 -17.28
CA ILE A 86 14.45 -6.54 -17.55
C ILE A 86 14.70 -7.43 -16.32
N GLY A 87 13.66 -8.03 -15.75
CA GLY A 87 13.74 -8.82 -14.52
C GLY A 87 13.26 -8.08 -13.28
N ASN A 88 13.15 -6.73 -13.32
CA ASN A 88 12.68 -5.92 -12.18
C ASN A 88 11.19 -5.58 -12.25
N GLU A 89 10.40 -6.36 -13.00
CA GLU A 89 8.96 -6.12 -13.20
C GLU A 89 8.16 -6.10 -11.89
N ALA A 90 8.65 -6.80 -10.86
CA ALA A 90 8.03 -6.85 -9.55
C ALA A 90 7.94 -5.46 -8.90
N THR A 91 8.87 -4.56 -9.19
CA THR A 91 8.86 -3.20 -8.61
C THR A 91 7.94 -2.24 -9.36
N GLU A 92 7.56 -2.58 -10.59
CA GLU A 92 6.70 -1.73 -11.42
C GLU A 92 5.21 -1.94 -11.13
N ILE A 93 4.83 -3.14 -10.69
CA ILE A 93 3.45 -3.52 -10.38
C ILE A 93 2.94 -2.88 -9.09
N VAL A 94 1.61 -2.75 -8.98
CA VAL A 94 0.96 -2.33 -7.74
C VAL A 94 0.73 -3.55 -6.86
N TRP A 95 1.35 -3.58 -5.68
CA TRP A 95 1.28 -4.69 -4.75
C TRP A 95 0.05 -4.60 -3.85
N PRO A 96 -0.81 -5.63 -3.81
CA PRO A 96 -1.86 -5.74 -2.80
C PRO A 96 -1.24 -5.90 -1.42
N TYR A 97 -1.65 -5.06 -0.47
CA TYR A 97 -1.14 -5.11 0.89
C TYR A 97 -1.36 -6.47 1.57
N ALA A 98 -2.44 -7.18 1.24
CA ALA A 98 -2.70 -8.54 1.73
C ALA A 98 -1.57 -9.53 1.39
N ILE A 99 -1.00 -9.46 0.18
CA ILE A 99 0.10 -10.35 -0.25
C ILE A 99 1.37 -10.01 0.52
N LEU A 100 1.65 -8.72 0.73
CA LEU A 100 2.78 -8.27 1.54
C LEU A 100 2.66 -8.75 2.99
N LEU A 101 1.45 -8.74 3.57
CA LEU A 101 1.21 -9.24 4.92
C LEU A 101 1.35 -10.76 5.06
N GLN A 102 1.05 -11.52 4.00
CA GLN A 102 1.22 -12.98 3.97
C GLN A 102 2.71 -13.36 3.87
N ASN A 103 3.46 -12.67 3.02
CA ASN A 103 4.87 -12.95 2.77
C ASN A 103 5.77 -12.12 3.69
N ARG A 104 5.85 -12.50 4.97
CA ARG A 104 6.72 -11.83 5.94
C ARG A 104 8.11 -12.43 5.92
N LEU A 105 9.01 -11.81 5.18
CA LEU A 105 10.42 -12.18 5.13
C LEU A 105 11.25 -11.11 5.85
N LYS A 106 12.09 -11.53 6.79
CA LYS A 106 12.94 -10.63 7.58
C LYS A 106 14.40 -10.99 7.35
N VAL A 107 15.15 -10.02 6.84
CA VAL A 107 16.60 -10.16 6.66
C VAL A 107 17.33 -9.44 7.78
N HIS A 108 18.60 -9.75 7.97
CA HIS A 108 19.40 -9.10 9.00
C HIS A 108 19.45 -7.57 8.77
N PRO A 109 19.31 -6.72 9.80
CA PRO A 109 19.31 -5.25 9.67
C PRO A 109 20.52 -4.69 8.93
N PHE A 110 21.69 -5.31 9.08
CA PHE A 110 22.92 -4.90 8.39
C PHE A 110 22.99 -5.27 6.91
N THR A 111 22.00 -5.97 6.38
CA THR A 111 21.91 -6.24 4.94
C THR A 111 21.62 -4.94 4.21
N LYS A 112 22.54 -4.53 3.32
CA LYS A 112 22.47 -3.27 2.59
C LYS A 112 21.59 -3.39 1.35
N SER A 113 21.87 -4.41 0.54
CA SER A 113 21.15 -4.66 -0.71
C SER A 113 21.21 -6.12 -1.11
N LEU A 114 20.19 -6.55 -1.86
CA LEU A 114 20.06 -7.89 -2.39
C LEU A 114 19.74 -7.81 -3.88
N TYR A 115 20.64 -8.35 -4.69
CA TYR A 115 20.47 -8.46 -6.13
C TYR A 115 20.19 -9.91 -6.51
N CYS A 116 19.23 -10.13 -7.42
CA CYS A 116 18.96 -11.44 -8.00
C CYS A 116 19.22 -11.40 -9.50
N TYR A 117 20.22 -12.16 -9.95
CA TYR A 117 20.58 -12.28 -11.36
C TYR A 117 20.12 -13.63 -11.89
N ASN A 118 19.29 -13.61 -12.93
CA ASN A 118 18.85 -14.80 -13.63
C ASN A 118 19.10 -14.69 -15.12
N PHE A 119 19.23 -15.82 -15.81
CA PHE A 119 19.46 -15.86 -17.24
C PHE A 119 18.14 -15.95 -18.00
N GLN A 120 18.14 -15.41 -19.22
CA GLN A 120 17.00 -15.53 -20.13
C GLN A 120 16.89 -16.95 -20.69
N TYR A 121 18.03 -17.58 -20.97
CA TYR A 121 18.11 -18.89 -21.60
C TYR A 121 18.99 -19.84 -20.79
N SER A 122 18.68 -21.13 -20.90
CA SER A 122 19.48 -22.24 -20.38
C SER A 122 19.50 -23.36 -21.40
N PHE A 123 20.60 -24.08 -21.48
CA PHE A 123 20.74 -25.27 -22.30
C PHE A 123 20.21 -26.51 -21.59
N SER A 124 20.40 -26.62 -20.28
CA SER A 124 19.95 -27.78 -19.51
C SER A 124 18.56 -27.58 -18.90
N THR A 125 17.87 -28.69 -18.65
CA THR A 125 16.60 -28.70 -17.90
C THR A 125 16.80 -28.17 -16.49
N ASP A 126 17.88 -28.58 -15.84
CA ASP A 126 18.20 -28.19 -14.46
C ASP A 126 18.49 -26.69 -14.36
N GLY A 127 19.24 -26.14 -15.32
CA GLY A 127 19.48 -24.70 -15.41
C GLY A 127 18.21 -23.91 -15.68
N ALA A 128 17.31 -24.45 -16.52
CA ALA A 128 16.00 -23.84 -16.75
C ALA A 128 15.15 -23.82 -15.47
N GLU A 129 15.17 -24.89 -14.67
CA GLU A 129 14.48 -24.97 -13.37
C GLU A 129 15.06 -23.99 -12.36
N ARG A 130 16.39 -23.90 -12.24
CA ARG A 130 17.06 -22.92 -11.37
C ARG A 130 16.73 -21.48 -11.77
N ASN A 131 16.77 -21.16 -13.07
CA ASN A 131 16.40 -19.84 -13.57
C ASN A 131 14.92 -19.51 -13.35
N ARG A 132 14.04 -20.50 -13.51
CA ARG A 132 12.63 -20.35 -13.17
C ARG A 132 12.46 -20.04 -11.68
N MET A 133 13.15 -20.76 -10.81
CA MET A 133 13.08 -20.54 -9.38
C MET A 133 13.62 -19.16 -8.96
N ALA A 134 14.75 -18.74 -9.51
CA ALA A 134 15.30 -17.41 -9.27
C ALA A 134 14.30 -16.30 -9.67
N ARG A 135 13.60 -16.49 -10.81
CA ARG A 135 12.55 -15.59 -11.28
C ARG A 135 11.31 -15.60 -10.38
N GLU A 136 10.87 -16.76 -9.93
CA GLU A 136 9.75 -16.89 -8.98
C GLU A 136 10.09 -16.22 -7.64
N PHE A 137 11.31 -16.43 -7.13
CA PHE A 137 11.81 -15.75 -5.93
C PHE A 137 11.89 -14.23 -6.11
N ALA A 138 12.45 -13.76 -7.23
CA ALA A 138 12.52 -12.33 -7.54
C ALA A 138 11.13 -11.68 -7.60
N ARG A 139 10.17 -12.36 -8.23
CA ARG A 139 8.79 -11.86 -8.39
C ARG A 139 8.01 -11.84 -7.09
N GLU A 140 8.18 -12.85 -6.23
CA GLU A 140 7.28 -13.05 -5.09
C GLU A 140 7.88 -12.70 -3.74
N CYS A 141 9.20 -12.73 -3.60
CA CYS A 141 9.87 -12.61 -2.30
C CYS A 141 10.66 -11.29 -2.17
N MET A 142 11.26 -10.77 -3.25
CA MET A 142 12.13 -9.58 -3.13
C MET A 142 11.39 -8.31 -2.70
N VAL A 143 10.21 -8.02 -3.29
CA VAL A 143 9.42 -6.86 -2.88
C VAL A 143 8.97 -6.96 -1.42
N PRO A 144 8.43 -8.09 -0.93
CA PRO A 144 8.17 -8.25 0.49
C PRO A 144 9.40 -8.07 1.39
N ILE A 145 10.58 -8.51 0.98
CA ILE A 145 11.82 -8.27 1.72
C ILE A 145 12.05 -6.76 1.90
N THR A 146 12.03 -5.95 0.84
CA THR A 146 12.22 -4.49 0.97
C THR A 146 11.07 -3.82 1.71
N PHE A 147 9.84 -4.31 1.55
CA PHE A 147 8.68 -3.77 2.23
C PHE A 147 8.78 -3.91 3.76
N HIS A 148 9.17 -5.10 4.24
CA HIS A 148 9.31 -5.38 5.69
C HIS A 148 10.67 -4.95 6.26
N ASN A 149 11.66 -4.72 5.41
CA ASN A 149 13.03 -4.33 5.77
C ASN A 149 13.36 -3.05 4.98
N GLN A 150 12.84 -1.92 5.45
CA GLN A 150 12.84 -0.65 4.71
C GLN A 150 14.24 -0.12 4.39
N GLN A 151 15.27 -0.59 5.09
CA GLN A 151 16.67 -0.28 4.83
C GLN A 151 17.28 -1.09 3.67
N CYS A 152 16.72 -2.25 3.33
CA CYS A 152 17.31 -3.16 2.36
C CYS A 152 16.84 -2.78 0.96
N TYR A 153 17.78 -2.54 0.04
CA TYR A 153 17.44 -2.30 -1.36
C TYR A 153 17.39 -3.64 -2.11
N VAL A 154 16.35 -3.87 -2.92
CA VAL A 154 16.22 -5.08 -3.74
C VAL A 154 16.15 -4.74 -5.22
N GLU A 155 16.83 -5.54 -6.02
CA GLU A 155 16.80 -5.41 -7.48
C GLU A 155 16.98 -6.77 -8.14
N SER A 156 16.21 -7.05 -9.18
CA SER A 156 16.36 -8.26 -9.97
C SER A 156 16.64 -7.93 -11.43
N GLU A 157 17.60 -8.64 -12.03
CA GLU A 157 18.01 -8.43 -13.40
C GLU A 157 18.05 -9.75 -14.16
N MET A 158 17.43 -9.75 -15.33
CA MET A 158 17.52 -10.85 -16.27
C MET A 158 18.61 -10.58 -17.30
N ILE A 159 19.69 -11.34 -17.22
CA ILE A 159 20.82 -11.28 -18.14
C ILE A 159 20.40 -11.94 -19.46
N LEU A 160 20.56 -11.21 -20.57
CA LEU A 160 20.22 -11.66 -21.93
C LEU A 160 21.32 -12.57 -22.51
N ASP A 161 21.68 -13.60 -21.75
CA ASP A 161 22.70 -14.58 -22.09
C ASP A 161 22.21 -15.99 -21.73
N TYR A 162 22.97 -16.99 -22.17
CA TYR A 162 22.82 -18.37 -21.76
C TYR A 162 23.56 -18.60 -20.45
N GLY A 163 22.84 -19.09 -19.44
CA GLY A 163 23.45 -19.46 -18.17
C GLY A 163 22.66 -20.52 -17.43
N GLU A 164 23.40 -21.37 -16.71
CA GLU A 164 22.85 -22.54 -16.01
C GLU A 164 22.67 -22.31 -14.51
N VAL A 165 23.38 -21.33 -13.94
CA VAL A 165 23.42 -21.10 -12.49
C VAL A 165 23.12 -19.63 -12.20
N PRO A 166 21.84 -19.26 -11.97
CA PRO A 166 21.52 -17.93 -11.47
C PRO A 166 22.13 -17.71 -10.09
N PHE A 167 22.32 -16.47 -9.69
CA PHE A 167 22.99 -16.14 -8.45
C PHE A 167 22.42 -14.89 -7.79
N LEU A 168 22.61 -14.82 -6.47
CA LEU A 168 22.27 -13.67 -5.66
C LEU A 168 23.56 -12.93 -5.30
N VAL A 169 23.48 -11.60 -5.19
CA VAL A 169 24.54 -10.80 -4.58
C VAL A 169 23.96 -10.10 -3.36
N VAL A 170 24.52 -10.42 -2.20
CA VAL A 170 24.11 -9.86 -0.91
C VAL A 170 25.19 -8.92 -0.44
N HIS A 171 24.88 -7.63 -0.32
CA HIS A 171 25.77 -6.64 0.25
C HIS A 171 25.40 -6.37 1.70
N CYS A 172 26.42 -6.14 2.52
CA CYS A 172 26.29 -5.67 3.88
C CYS A 172 26.64 -4.18 3.97
N LEU A 173 26.24 -3.54 5.07
CA LEU A 173 26.53 -2.13 5.33
C LEU A 173 28.02 -1.84 5.58
N ASP A 174 28.82 -2.85 5.91
CA ASP A 174 30.27 -2.74 6.08
C ASP A 174 31.06 -2.86 4.75
N GLU A 175 30.35 -2.70 3.62
CA GLU A 175 30.87 -2.84 2.25
C GLU A 175 31.34 -4.26 1.87
N THR A 176 31.10 -5.26 2.73
CA THR A 176 31.30 -6.66 2.34
C THR A 176 30.17 -7.13 1.42
N SER A 177 30.50 -8.04 0.52
CA SER A 177 29.53 -8.63 -0.41
C SER A 177 29.79 -10.10 -0.62
N VAL A 178 28.71 -10.88 -0.73
CA VAL A 178 28.75 -12.31 -1.00
C VAL A 178 27.94 -12.61 -2.25
N VAL A 179 28.54 -13.40 -3.15
CA VAL A 179 27.85 -13.99 -4.29
C VAL A 179 27.40 -15.40 -3.93
N VAL A 180 26.11 -15.68 -4.07
CA VAL A 180 25.49 -16.97 -3.71
C VAL A 180 24.91 -17.61 -4.96
N PRO A 181 25.46 -18.74 -5.44
CA PRO A 181 24.87 -19.46 -6.57
C PRO A 181 23.58 -20.18 -6.12
N ILE A 182 22.55 -20.14 -6.96
CA ILE A 182 21.28 -20.86 -6.74
C ILE A 182 21.43 -22.24 -7.37
N LEU A 183 21.77 -23.23 -6.55
CA LEU A 183 22.11 -24.58 -6.99
C LEU A 183 20.97 -25.58 -6.81
N GLY A 184 20.08 -25.33 -5.84
CA GLY A 184 19.05 -26.27 -5.41
C GLY A 184 19.29 -26.80 -3.99
N ASN A 185 18.42 -27.72 -3.56
CA ASN A 185 18.41 -28.45 -2.28
C ASN A 185 19.67 -28.30 -1.41
N HIS A 186 19.60 -27.42 -0.39
CA HIS A 186 20.64 -27.14 0.61
C HIS A 186 22.02 -26.67 0.09
N CYS A 187 22.34 -26.90 -1.17
CA CYS A 187 23.59 -26.53 -1.81
C CYS A 187 23.73 -25.00 -1.91
N THR A 188 22.62 -24.28 -2.13
CA THR A 188 22.59 -22.81 -2.14
C THR A 188 23.03 -22.25 -0.78
N LEU A 189 22.44 -22.75 0.31
CA LEU A 189 22.77 -22.35 1.68
C LEU A 189 24.23 -22.67 1.99
N GLU A 190 24.69 -23.89 1.73
CA GLU A 190 26.06 -24.31 2.00
C GLU A 190 27.08 -23.44 1.23
N ALA A 191 26.82 -23.16 -0.04
CA ALA A 191 27.67 -22.29 -0.86
C ALA A 191 27.71 -20.87 -0.31
N GLY A 192 26.55 -20.31 0.09
CA GLY A 192 26.46 -18.98 0.69
C GLY A 192 27.21 -18.90 2.03
N LEU A 193 27.01 -19.87 2.93
CA LEU A 193 27.72 -19.93 4.21
C LEU A 193 29.21 -20.12 4.03
N ALA A 194 29.65 -20.94 3.06
CA ALA A 194 31.05 -21.09 2.73
C ALA A 194 31.67 -19.77 2.24
N ALA A 195 30.94 -19.00 1.43
CA ALA A 195 31.40 -17.70 0.96
C ALA A 195 31.49 -16.67 2.10
N VAL A 196 30.52 -16.63 3.02
CA VAL A 196 30.57 -15.79 4.24
C VAL A 196 31.79 -16.17 5.11
N ARG A 197 32.05 -17.47 5.31
CA ARG A 197 33.21 -17.93 6.11
C ARG A 197 34.54 -17.50 5.50
N LYS A 198 34.66 -17.46 4.17
CA LYS A 198 35.87 -17.00 3.47
C LYS A 198 36.14 -15.52 3.74
N LEU A 199 35.11 -14.68 3.82
CA LEU A 199 35.27 -13.26 4.16
C LEU A 199 35.85 -13.04 5.57
N ARG A 200 35.53 -13.94 6.52
CA ARG A 200 35.99 -13.84 7.91
C ARG A 200 37.48 -14.15 8.11
N LYS A 201 38.15 -14.82 7.16
CA LYS A 201 39.55 -15.26 7.31
C LYS A 201 40.37 -14.95 6.05
N PRO A 202 41.07 -13.81 5.96
CA PRO A 202 42.03 -13.58 4.89
C PRO A 202 43.33 -14.43 4.99
N GLY A 203 43.41 -15.47 5.83
CA GLY A 203 44.68 -16.15 6.11
C GLY A 203 44.64 -17.63 6.51
N LEU A 204 43.55 -18.38 6.30
CA LEU A 204 43.56 -19.82 6.57
C LEU A 204 42.72 -20.58 5.55
N VAL A 205 43.32 -20.89 4.41
CA VAL A 205 42.78 -21.87 3.45
C VAL A 205 43.47 -23.20 3.74
N ASN A 206 42.77 -24.08 4.46
CA ASN A 206 42.92 -25.52 4.30
C ASN A 206 41.52 -26.08 4.12
N LEU A 207 41.17 -26.33 2.86
CA LEU A 207 39.98 -27.08 2.47
C LEU A 207 40.36 -28.57 2.51
N THR A 208 40.19 -29.22 3.66
CA THR A 208 40.05 -30.68 3.70
C THR A 208 38.57 -31.00 3.81
N GLY A 209 38.09 -31.74 2.81
CA GLY A 209 36.69 -31.97 2.53
C GLY A 209 35.92 -32.65 3.66
N SER A 210 34.65 -32.29 3.74
CA SER A 210 33.60 -33.18 4.22
C SER A 210 32.74 -33.49 3.01
N SER A 211 32.94 -34.66 2.42
CA SER A 211 32.01 -35.28 1.50
C SER A 211 30.69 -35.49 2.24
N ALA A 212 29.77 -34.55 2.09
CA ALA A 212 28.40 -34.71 2.57
C ALA A 212 27.75 -35.75 1.67
N GLU A 213 27.48 -36.93 2.23
CA GLU A 213 26.67 -37.96 1.59
C GLU A 213 25.33 -37.35 1.16
N HIS A 214 25.16 -37.21 -0.16
CA HIS A 214 23.94 -36.74 -0.77
C HIS A 214 22.82 -37.75 -0.50
N GLN A 215 22.01 -37.46 0.52
CA GLN A 215 20.65 -37.98 0.58
C GLN A 215 19.86 -37.35 -0.56
N THR A 216 19.80 -38.07 -1.68
CA THR A 216 18.98 -37.78 -2.86
C THR A 216 17.50 -38.01 -2.56
N SER A 217 16.95 -37.34 -1.54
CA SER A 217 15.51 -37.14 -1.52
C SER A 217 15.22 -36.02 -2.52
N SER A 218 14.59 -36.39 -3.63
CA SER A 218 14.08 -35.51 -4.68
C SER A 218 12.94 -34.63 -4.13
N HIS A 219 13.20 -33.86 -3.08
CA HIS A 219 12.29 -32.81 -2.69
C HIS A 219 12.48 -31.66 -3.66
N ASN A 220 11.36 -31.23 -4.26
CA ASN A 220 11.31 -30.06 -5.12
C ASN A 220 11.72 -28.84 -4.29
N TYR A 221 12.97 -28.39 -4.49
CA TYR A 221 13.46 -27.16 -3.89
C TYR A 221 12.52 -26.03 -4.34
N SER A 222 11.89 -25.35 -3.38
CA SER A 222 10.87 -24.33 -3.67
C SER A 222 11.40 -22.93 -3.39
N LYS A 223 10.75 -21.91 -3.95
CA LYS A 223 11.03 -20.49 -3.63
C LYS A 223 11.02 -20.18 -2.13
N ASN A 224 10.20 -20.89 -1.34
CA ASN A 224 10.14 -20.71 0.12
C ASN A 224 11.39 -21.26 0.81
N MET A 225 11.98 -22.33 0.27
CA MET A 225 13.26 -22.84 0.77
C MET A 225 14.38 -21.88 0.40
N LEU A 226 14.40 -21.35 -0.83
CA LEU A 226 15.35 -20.32 -1.23
C LEU A 226 15.25 -19.06 -0.36
N ALA A 227 14.04 -18.62 -0.03
CA ALA A 227 13.83 -17.50 0.89
C ALA A 227 14.41 -17.76 2.28
N ARG A 228 14.22 -18.96 2.85
CA ARG A 228 14.83 -19.34 4.13
C ARG A 228 16.36 -19.39 4.06
N ASP A 229 16.90 -19.91 2.96
CA ASP A 229 18.35 -19.95 2.74
C ASP A 229 18.91 -18.52 2.69
N VAL A 230 18.23 -17.60 2.00
CA VAL A 230 18.59 -16.17 1.97
C VAL A 230 18.55 -15.55 3.36
N GLU A 231 17.50 -15.80 4.15
CA GLU A 231 17.40 -15.31 5.53
C GLU A 231 18.63 -15.76 6.35
N GLN A 232 18.95 -17.05 6.32
CA GLN A 232 20.10 -17.60 7.04
C GLN A 232 21.44 -17.05 6.54
N ILE A 233 21.61 -16.86 5.23
CA ILE A 233 22.83 -16.28 4.66
C ILE A 233 22.97 -14.82 5.12
N THR A 234 21.90 -14.03 5.05
CA THR A 234 21.92 -12.63 5.48
C THR A 234 22.18 -12.48 6.99
N GLU A 235 21.64 -13.39 7.80
CA GLU A 235 21.91 -13.46 9.23
C GLU A 235 23.38 -13.74 9.51
N ASN A 236 23.96 -14.76 8.86
CA ASN A 236 25.38 -15.08 9.04
C ASN A 236 26.30 -13.97 8.52
N LEU A 237 25.95 -13.32 7.41
CA LEU A 237 26.69 -12.17 6.89
C LEU A 237 26.62 -10.99 7.87
N GLY A 238 25.43 -10.66 8.37
CA GLY A 238 25.23 -9.61 9.36
C GLY A 238 25.97 -9.86 10.67
N ASN A 239 25.99 -11.11 11.14
CA ASN A 239 26.75 -11.53 12.33
C ASN A 239 28.27 -11.51 12.12
N SER A 240 28.74 -11.44 10.85
CA SER A 240 30.17 -11.39 10.52
C SER A 240 30.75 -9.96 10.47
N VAL A 241 29.90 -8.94 10.64
CA VAL A 241 30.29 -7.53 10.62
C VAL A 241 31.32 -7.22 11.73
N ALA A 242 32.43 -6.59 11.35
CA ALA A 242 33.55 -6.33 12.26
C ALA A 242 33.25 -5.29 13.35
N ASN A 243 32.52 -4.21 13.01
CA ASN A 243 32.20 -3.11 13.94
C ASN A 243 30.68 -2.85 13.98
N PRO A 244 29.90 -3.67 14.71
CA PRO A 244 28.45 -3.59 14.69
C PRO A 244 27.93 -2.24 15.21
N SER A 245 28.63 -1.57 16.13
CA SER A 245 28.20 -0.28 16.68
C SER A 245 28.25 0.85 15.65
N ALA A 246 29.34 0.95 14.89
CA ALA A 246 29.45 1.93 13.82
C ALA A 246 28.45 1.65 12.68
N ILE A 247 28.27 0.37 12.33
CA ILE A 247 27.29 -0.04 11.31
C ILE A 247 25.85 0.23 11.77
N TRP A 248 25.56 0.11 13.07
CA TRP A 248 24.25 0.44 13.62
C TRP A 248 23.94 1.95 13.53
N GLN A 249 24.93 2.81 13.67
CA GLN A 249 24.77 4.25 13.40
C GLN A 249 24.47 4.51 11.92
N LEU A 250 25.24 3.89 11.01
CA LEU A 250 24.99 3.97 9.57
C LEU A 250 23.60 3.46 9.19
N PHE A 251 23.10 2.42 9.86
CA PHE A 251 21.74 1.92 9.67
C PHE A 251 20.68 2.98 9.99
N HIS A 252 20.87 3.73 11.08
CA HIS A 252 19.94 4.80 11.48
C HIS A 252 20.00 6.03 10.57
N ASP A 253 21.18 6.38 10.07
CA ASP A 253 21.36 7.52 9.16
C ASP A 253 20.87 7.21 7.73
N ARG A 254 20.62 5.93 7.42
CA ARG A 254 20.26 5.51 6.07
C ARG A 254 18.80 5.83 5.73
N PRO A 255 18.53 6.41 4.54
CA PRO A 255 17.16 6.65 4.10
C PRO A 255 16.43 5.36 3.74
N LEU A 256 15.10 5.44 3.75
CA LEU A 256 14.22 4.35 3.35
C LEU A 256 14.44 3.97 1.88
N GLN A 257 14.72 2.70 1.64
CA GLN A 257 14.88 2.13 0.29
C GLN A 257 13.55 1.72 -0.33
N SER A 258 12.51 1.47 0.49
CA SER A 258 11.19 1.02 0.04
C SER A 258 10.32 2.12 -0.60
N ALA A 259 10.82 3.34 -0.76
CA ALA A 259 10.04 4.49 -1.18
C ALA A 259 9.44 4.37 -2.60
N TYR A 260 10.03 3.55 -3.48
CA TYR A 260 9.53 3.35 -4.85
C TYR A 260 8.40 2.32 -4.94
N LEU A 261 8.05 1.64 -3.85
CA LEU A 261 7.05 0.58 -3.87
C LEU A 261 5.64 1.15 -3.99
N LYS A 262 4.88 0.63 -4.97
CA LYS A 262 3.48 0.98 -5.17
C LYS A 262 2.60 0.00 -4.42
N ILE A 263 1.97 0.45 -3.33
CA ILE A 263 1.20 -0.41 -2.44
C ILE A 263 -0.28 -0.02 -2.51
N ASN A 264 -1.13 -1.01 -2.79
CA ASN A 264 -2.57 -0.86 -2.65
C ASN A 264 -3.00 -1.34 -1.26
N TYR A 265 -3.33 -0.38 -0.39
CA TYR A 265 -3.78 -0.64 0.98
C TYR A 265 -5.21 -1.17 1.10
N GLN A 266 -5.93 -1.34 -0.01
CA GLN A 266 -7.26 -1.97 -0.10
C GLN A 266 -8.22 -1.47 1.01
N TRP A 267 -8.59 -2.31 1.97
CA TRP A 267 -9.49 -1.99 3.08
C TRP A 267 -8.77 -1.82 4.43
N PHE A 268 -7.44 -1.83 4.46
CA PHE A 268 -6.67 -1.76 5.71
C PHE A 268 -6.57 -0.33 6.27
N GLY A 269 -6.69 0.69 5.43
CA GLY A 269 -6.47 2.09 5.79
C GLY A 269 -5.30 2.72 5.03
N GLU A 270 -5.47 3.96 4.60
CA GLU A 270 -4.46 4.71 3.83
C GLU A 270 -3.35 5.21 4.76
N THR A 271 -3.73 5.69 5.94
CA THR A 271 -2.80 6.16 6.96
C THR A 271 -2.30 5.01 7.84
N ARG A 272 -1.15 5.20 8.50
CA ARG A 272 -0.63 4.20 9.42
C ARG A 272 -1.57 4.04 10.62
N GLU A 273 -2.12 5.14 11.08
CA GLU A 273 -3.04 5.24 12.21
C GLU A 273 -4.32 4.43 11.95
N GLU A 274 -4.89 4.50 10.75
CA GLU A 274 -6.05 3.68 10.36
C GLU A 274 -5.71 2.18 10.36
N ARG A 275 -4.53 1.80 9.85
CA ARG A 275 -4.09 0.40 9.84
C ARG A 275 -3.88 -0.15 11.24
N GLU A 276 -3.39 0.69 12.15
CA GLU A 276 -3.07 0.35 13.54
C GLU A 276 -4.21 0.68 14.51
N GLN A 277 -5.40 1.09 14.03
CA GLN A 277 -6.53 1.51 14.89
C GLN A 277 -7.02 0.44 15.88
N HIS A 278 -6.70 -0.82 15.60
CA HIS A 278 -7.03 -1.97 16.43
C HIS A 278 -5.97 -2.25 17.51
N LEU A 279 -4.88 -1.47 17.55
CA LEU A 279 -3.78 -1.58 18.50
C LEU A 279 -3.66 -0.29 19.31
N VAL A 280 -3.20 -0.41 20.55
CA VAL A 280 -2.83 0.77 21.36
C VAL A 280 -1.41 1.18 21.00
N ASN A 281 -1.25 2.39 20.45
CA ASN A 281 0.06 2.92 20.08
C ASN A 281 0.72 3.63 21.28
N TYR A 282 1.63 2.93 21.96
CA TYR A 282 2.47 3.51 23.02
C TYR A 282 3.77 4.12 22.49
N THR A 283 4.05 4.01 21.19
CA THR A 283 5.25 4.56 20.54
C THR A 283 5.04 5.95 19.96
N TRP A 284 3.87 6.55 20.22
CA TRP A 284 3.62 7.95 19.91
C TRP A 284 4.76 8.78 20.51
N PRO A 285 5.37 9.73 19.77
CA PRO A 285 6.50 10.47 20.30
C PRO A 285 6.05 11.21 21.56
N TRP A 286 6.43 10.70 22.72
CA TRP A 286 6.23 11.36 24.01
C TRP A 286 7.15 12.58 24.16
N ALA A 287 7.57 13.21 23.05
CA ALA A 287 8.28 14.49 23.06
C ALA A 287 7.46 15.50 23.86
N THR A 288 8.13 16.33 24.66
CA THR A 288 7.61 17.32 25.62
C THR A 288 6.26 17.96 25.27
N ASP A 289 5.41 18.20 26.29
CA ASP A 289 4.00 18.65 26.17
C ASP A 289 3.70 19.82 25.20
N ASN A 290 4.71 20.63 24.87
CA ASN A 290 4.57 21.77 23.98
C ASN A 290 4.51 21.40 22.48
N ASP A 291 5.18 20.33 22.05
CA ASP A 291 5.12 19.86 20.64
C ASP A 291 3.89 18.98 20.38
N ARG A 292 3.17 18.59 21.44
CA ARG A 292 1.97 17.73 21.41
C ARG A 292 0.69 18.49 21.09
N ALA A 293 0.72 19.82 21.19
CA ALA A 293 -0.45 20.64 21.03
C ALA A 293 -0.85 20.73 19.55
N PRO A 294 -2.05 20.30 19.12
CA PRO A 294 -2.53 20.69 17.80
C PRO A 294 -2.41 22.21 17.67
N ALA A 295 -1.66 22.64 16.64
CA ALA A 295 -1.40 24.03 16.32
C ALA A 295 -2.66 24.65 15.68
N ILE A 296 -3.71 24.77 16.48
CA ILE A 296 -5.02 25.30 16.09
C ILE A 296 -5.44 26.38 17.08
N THR A 297 -6.06 27.44 16.56
CA THR A 297 -6.74 28.42 17.40
C THR A 297 -7.89 27.75 18.15
N ASP A 298 -8.15 28.19 19.38
CA ASP A 298 -9.20 27.64 20.26
C ASP A 298 -9.11 26.12 20.47
N ARG A 299 -7.88 25.61 20.59
CA ARG A 299 -7.57 24.19 20.80
C ARG A 299 -8.48 23.52 21.82
N LYS A 300 -8.67 24.11 23.00
CA LYS A 300 -9.47 23.51 24.08
C LYS A 300 -10.91 23.27 23.64
N THR A 301 -11.52 24.26 22.99
CA THR A 301 -12.90 24.18 22.46
C THR A 301 -13.01 23.15 21.34
N ARG A 302 -12.06 23.13 20.39
CA ARG A 302 -12.09 22.17 19.29
C ARG A 302 -11.92 20.72 19.77
N ILE A 303 -11.02 20.48 20.73
CA ILE A 303 -10.85 19.17 21.34
C ILE A 303 -12.10 18.76 22.12
N SER A 304 -12.69 19.66 22.92
CA SER A 304 -13.88 19.32 23.70
C SER A 304 -15.10 19.06 22.81
N MET A 305 -15.25 19.78 21.69
CA MET A 305 -16.25 19.48 20.68
C MET A 305 -16.02 18.12 20.03
N ALA A 306 -14.79 17.80 19.62
CA ALA A 306 -14.46 16.51 19.00
C ALA A 306 -14.68 15.32 19.95
N LEU A 307 -14.39 15.49 21.23
CA LEU A 307 -14.63 14.49 22.28
C LEU A 307 -16.08 14.46 22.77
N ASN A 308 -16.94 15.37 22.28
CA ASN A 308 -18.28 15.61 22.82
C ASN A 308 -18.29 15.82 24.35
N SER A 309 -17.22 16.42 24.88
CA SER A 309 -17.01 16.64 26.31
C SER A 309 -17.37 18.06 26.78
N THR A 310 -17.77 18.94 25.86
CA THR A 310 -18.36 20.23 26.26
C THR A 310 -19.59 19.95 27.11
N PRO A 311 -19.69 20.48 28.35
CA PRO A 311 -20.98 20.53 29.01
C PRO A 311 -21.97 21.20 28.05
N ARG A 312 -23.18 20.64 27.91
CA ARG A 312 -24.27 21.24 27.13
C ARG A 312 -24.63 22.60 27.76
N GLU A 313 -23.85 23.64 27.49
CA GLU A 313 -24.08 24.98 27.99
C GLU A 313 -25.02 25.75 27.06
N VAL A 314 -26.24 25.24 26.86
CA VAL A 314 -27.43 26.04 26.52
C VAL A 314 -28.63 25.27 27.08
N PRO A 315 -29.52 25.92 27.85
CA PRO A 315 -30.23 25.25 28.93
C PRO A 315 -31.20 24.21 28.39
N GLU A 316 -31.07 22.99 28.87
CA GLU A 316 -32.09 21.94 28.74
C GLU A 316 -33.47 22.43 29.23
N LYS A 317 -33.49 23.49 30.05
CA LYS A 317 -34.70 24.22 30.49
C LYS A 317 -35.40 25.08 29.43
N LEU A 318 -34.79 25.39 28.27
CA LEU A 318 -35.48 26.09 27.16
C LEU A 318 -35.95 25.15 26.03
N GLN A 319 -35.54 23.88 26.01
CA GLN A 319 -36.04 22.90 25.04
C GLN A 319 -37.19 22.02 25.57
N PHE A 320 -37.48 22.05 26.89
CA PHE A 320 -38.60 21.32 27.49
C PHE A 320 -39.73 22.21 28.05
N SER A 321 -39.81 23.48 27.64
CA SER A 321 -41.02 24.28 27.84
C SER A 321 -41.74 24.52 26.52
N ARG A 322 -42.54 23.54 26.07
CA ARG A 322 -43.87 23.72 25.46
C ARG A 322 -44.47 22.37 25.02
N GLY A 323 -44.93 21.60 25.99
CA GLY A 323 -46.33 21.12 26.01
C GLY A 323 -46.85 20.06 25.02
N VAL A 324 -46.09 19.49 24.08
CA VAL A 324 -46.69 18.51 23.12
C VAL A 324 -45.78 17.32 22.78
N ARG A 325 -45.24 16.62 23.78
CA ARG A 325 -44.77 15.22 23.61
C ARG A 325 -45.16 14.32 24.79
N GLY A 326 -46.36 14.53 25.32
CA GLY A 326 -46.96 13.71 26.38
C GLY A 326 -48.38 13.22 26.08
N VAL A 327 -48.91 13.44 24.87
CA VAL A 327 -50.25 12.96 24.48
C VAL A 327 -50.14 12.10 23.24
N ARG A 328 -49.69 10.86 23.43
CA ARG A 328 -50.13 9.70 22.64
C ARG A 328 -49.64 8.42 23.30
N ARG A 329 -50.33 8.05 24.38
CA ARG A 329 -50.67 6.66 24.78
C ARG A 329 -51.37 6.71 26.15
N SER A 330 -52.62 7.14 26.15
CA SER A 330 -53.59 6.73 27.16
C SER A 330 -54.78 6.10 26.46
N THR A 331 -54.56 4.93 25.86
CA THR A 331 -55.64 3.96 25.69
C THR A 331 -55.90 3.37 27.08
N GLY A 332 -56.89 3.96 27.76
CA GLY A 332 -57.26 3.63 29.12
C GLY A 332 -58.53 4.37 29.51
N GLN A 333 -59.63 4.07 28.81
CA GLN A 333 -60.94 4.07 29.44
C GLN A 333 -60.81 3.23 30.71
N LEU A 334 -60.83 3.85 31.90
CA LEU A 334 -61.22 3.25 33.20
C LEU A 334 -60.82 4.14 34.40
N ASP A 335 -60.93 5.48 34.30
CA ASP A 335 -60.74 6.33 35.49
C ASP A 335 -61.54 7.65 35.44
N ALA A 336 -62.79 7.56 34.94
CA ALA A 336 -63.75 8.66 34.98
C ALA A 336 -64.42 8.85 36.36
N VAL A 337 -64.34 7.85 37.25
CA VAL A 337 -65.01 7.89 38.56
C VAL A 337 -64.16 8.61 39.62
N ARG A 338 -62.83 8.65 39.49
CA ARG A 338 -61.95 9.27 40.49
C ARG A 338 -61.72 10.77 40.31
N ARG A 339 -62.07 11.34 39.14
CA ARG A 339 -61.94 12.78 38.82
C ARG A 339 -63.17 13.62 39.14
N GLN A 340 -64.22 13.04 39.72
CA GLN A 340 -65.37 13.81 40.23
C GLN A 340 -65.18 14.32 41.66
N LEU A 341 -64.11 13.93 42.35
CA LEU A 341 -63.82 14.39 43.73
C LEU A 341 -63.23 15.82 43.78
N ASP A 342 -62.68 16.32 42.67
CA ASP A 342 -62.14 17.70 42.59
C ASP A 342 -63.16 18.71 42.02
N THR A 343 -64.23 18.23 41.39
CA THR A 343 -65.39 19.07 41.04
C THR A 343 -66.33 19.15 42.24
N ARG A 344 -66.01 20.02 43.20
CA ARG A 344 -66.87 20.36 44.35
C ARG A 344 -68.17 21.04 43.86
N SER A 345 -69.17 20.27 43.46
CA SER A 345 -70.50 20.75 43.06
C SER A 345 -71.53 20.77 44.20
N PHE A 346 -71.11 20.53 45.44
CA PHE A 346 -71.97 20.67 46.63
C PHE A 346 -71.61 21.94 47.42
N SER A 347 -72.62 22.77 47.69
CA SER A 347 -72.53 24.12 48.29
C SER A 347 -72.01 24.19 49.73
N ASN A 348 -71.65 23.07 50.35
CA ASN A 348 -71.15 23.01 51.75
C ASN A 348 -69.66 22.64 51.87
N GLY A 349 -68.89 22.65 50.77
CA GLY A 349 -67.45 22.38 50.79
C GLY A 349 -66.59 23.59 51.16
N SER A 350 -66.34 23.83 52.44
CA SER A 350 -65.38 24.86 52.90
C SER A 350 -63.98 24.64 52.31
N ARG A 351 -63.35 25.70 51.81
CA ARG A 351 -61.99 25.66 51.20
C ARG A 351 -60.88 25.58 52.26
N TRP A 352 -61.17 25.87 53.52
CA TRP A 352 -60.16 25.97 54.59
C TRP A 352 -60.51 25.17 55.86
N GLY A 353 -61.61 24.39 55.85
CA GLY A 353 -61.97 23.48 56.95
C GLY A 353 -62.05 22.04 56.47
N SER A 354 -61.37 21.12 57.17
CA SER A 354 -61.48 19.68 56.92
C SER A 354 -62.94 19.22 57.05
N PRO A 355 -63.42 18.28 56.19
CA PRO A 355 -64.80 17.82 56.23
C PRO A 355 -65.12 17.24 57.62
N ARG A 356 -65.99 17.91 58.39
CA ARG A 356 -66.53 17.33 59.62
C ARG A 356 -67.62 16.33 59.23
N ARG A 357 -67.45 15.10 59.70
CA ARG A 357 -68.34 13.94 59.59
C ARG A 357 -69.83 14.33 59.38
N SER A 358 -70.37 13.97 58.22
CA SER A 358 -71.77 13.55 58.10
C SER A 358 -71.77 12.04 57.95
N GLY A 359 -72.06 11.33 59.04
CA GLY A 359 -72.42 9.92 59.01
C GLY A 359 -73.90 9.74 59.37
N THR A 360 -74.40 8.53 59.10
CA THR A 360 -75.73 7.95 59.44
C THR A 360 -76.88 8.43 58.55
N VAL A 361 -77.73 7.57 57.96
CA VAL A 361 -78.18 6.20 58.26
C VAL A 361 -77.87 5.23 57.11
#